data_AF-A0A957LHZ8-F1
#
_entry.id   AF-A0A957LHZ8-F1
#
_cell.length_a   1.000
_cell.length_b   1.000
_cell.length_c   1.000
_cell.angle_alpha   90.00
_cell.angle_beta   90.00
_cell.angle_gamma   90.00
#
_symmetry.space_group_name_H-M   'P 1'
#
loop_
_entity.id
_entity.type
_entity.pdbx_description
1 polymer ?
#
loop_
_entity_poly.entity_id
_entity_poly.type
_entity_poly.pdbx_seq_one_letter_code
_entity_poly.pdbx_strand_id
1 'polypeptide(L)'
;MSPFLLIKIAIVIYFLFMFWRRANWVWGIGLLTITTAVFFDTFWRIFGGDDLAAELGFFYNVIAGLIAGGAAVWLWGITRPLFGESAPVMATSAVMTTTVPLTAVNFANGTVSSDGSPHDRQMLFEQIRDNLSPDDVYDLIFDLELVENEVVAPTRDMIQTIVNIMEVAAARGQTNDLALAIERILTPVPPDHLPRLSKLSADSPPTVLRRYLLSFYFVDQLQTMAEQLGVDWERLGLGSKQSKIRNFLLYLKRRNRLPELIDLMQRPTHEEAS
;
A
#
# COMPACT_ATOMS: atom_id res chain seq x y z
N MET A 1 -43.89 -0.56 15.21
CA MET A 1 -42.44 -0.86 15.22
C MET A 1 -41.97 -0.86 16.67
N SER A 2 -41.41 -1.94 17.20
CA SER A 2 -41.02 -1.98 18.61
C SER A 2 -39.84 -1.02 18.86
N PRO A 3 -39.78 -0.32 20.01
CA PRO A 3 -38.70 0.63 20.31
C PRO A 3 -37.30 0.00 20.26
N PHE A 4 -37.19 -1.30 20.57
CA PHE A 4 -35.96 -2.08 20.45
C PHE A 4 -35.48 -2.25 18.99
N LEU A 5 -36.40 -2.36 18.04
CA LEU A 5 -36.06 -2.51 16.62
C LEU A 5 -35.50 -1.20 16.05
N LEU A 6 -36.04 -0.05 16.48
CA LEU A 6 -35.54 1.27 16.12
C LEU A 6 -34.09 1.50 16.61
N ILE A 7 -33.78 1.08 17.85
CA ILE A 7 -32.42 1.18 18.41
C ILE A 7 -31.44 0.33 17.60
N LYS A 8 -31.80 -0.91 17.26
CA LYS A 8 -30.94 -1.79 16.44
C LYS A 8 -30.65 -1.20 15.07
N ILE A 9 -31.67 -0.66 14.39
CA ILE A 9 -31.50 -0.01 13.09
C ILE A 9 -30.61 1.22 13.23
N ALA A 10 -30.81 2.04 14.27
CA ALA A 10 -29.95 3.21 14.51
C ALA A 10 -28.48 2.82 14.72
N ILE A 11 -28.21 1.73 15.45
CA ILE A 11 -26.85 1.19 15.63
C ILE A 11 -26.26 0.77 14.28
N VAL A 12 -26.99 -0.02 13.48
CA VAL A 12 -26.49 -0.45 12.16
C VAL A 12 -26.23 0.75 11.25
N ILE A 13 -27.13 1.74 11.20
CA ILE A 13 -26.96 2.96 10.41
C ILE A 13 -25.73 3.75 10.88
N TYR A 14 -25.51 3.87 12.20
CA TYR A 14 -24.33 4.53 12.74
C TYR A 14 -23.03 3.85 12.27
N PHE A 15 -22.97 2.52 12.33
CA PHE A 15 -21.81 1.76 11.87
C PHE A 15 -21.61 1.84 10.36
N LEU A 16 -22.69 1.86 9.59
CA LEU A 16 -22.65 1.99 8.14
C LEU A 16 -22.17 3.39 7.73
N PHE A 17 -22.61 4.43 8.45
CA PHE A 17 -22.12 5.80 8.28
C PHE A 17 -20.64 5.93 8.66
N MET A 18 -20.21 5.33 9.77
CA MET A 18 -18.80 5.34 10.18
C MET A 18 -17.90 4.59 9.19
N PHE A 19 -18.36 3.46 8.65
CA PHE A 19 -17.68 2.74 7.59
C PHE A 19 -17.59 3.55 6.30
N TRP A 20 -18.68 4.21 5.89
CA TRP A 20 -18.68 5.07 4.70
C TRP A 20 -17.70 6.25 4.85
N ARG A 21 -17.64 6.87 6.04
CA ARG A 21 -16.74 7.99 6.32
C ARG A 21 -15.27 7.56 6.44
N ARG A 22 -15.00 6.34 6.90
CA ARG A 22 -13.65 5.80 7.07
C ARG A 22 -13.62 4.35 6.59
N ALA A 23 -13.62 4.18 5.27
CA ALA A 23 -13.57 2.87 4.62
C ALA A 23 -12.21 2.20 4.84
N ASN A 24 -12.06 1.55 5.99
CA ASN A 24 -10.90 0.73 6.33
C ASN A 24 -11.36 -0.66 6.75
N TRP A 25 -10.43 -1.62 6.72
CA TRP A 25 -10.74 -3.01 7.02
C TRP A 25 -11.23 -3.22 8.47
N VAL A 26 -10.75 -2.40 9.43
CA VAL A 26 -11.19 -2.43 10.82
C VAL A 26 -12.69 -2.11 10.95
N TRP A 27 -13.16 -1.05 10.30
CA TRP A 27 -14.59 -0.70 10.27
C TRP A 27 -15.42 -1.71 9.48
N GLY A 28 -14.83 -2.35 8.47
CA GLY A 28 -15.46 -3.46 7.73
C GLY A 28 -15.77 -4.66 8.64
N ILE A 29 -14.79 -5.08 9.46
CA ILE A 29 -14.98 -6.16 10.44
C ILE A 29 -15.99 -5.76 11.52
N GLY A 30 -15.94 -4.51 12.00
CA GLY A 30 -16.91 -4.00 12.97
C GLY A 30 -18.34 -4.00 12.44
N LEU A 31 -18.55 -3.51 11.22
CA LEU A 31 -19.85 -3.53 10.54
C LEU A 31 -20.37 -4.95 10.35
N LEU A 32 -19.52 -5.88 9.87
CA LEU A 32 -19.87 -7.28 9.69
C LEU A 32 -20.29 -7.92 11.03
N THR A 33 -19.52 -7.69 12.09
CA THR A 33 -19.78 -8.27 13.42
C THR A 33 -21.11 -7.79 13.98
N ILE A 34 -21.39 -6.49 13.88
CA ILE A 34 -22.60 -5.88 14.43
C ILE A 34 -23.84 -6.22 13.61
N THR A 35 -23.74 -6.22 12.28
CA THR A 35 -24.85 -6.67 11.42
C THR A 35 -25.17 -8.15 11.67
N THR A 36 -24.16 -9.00 11.79
CA THR A 36 -24.32 -10.41 12.14
C THR A 36 -24.95 -10.60 13.52
N ALA A 37 -24.50 -9.86 14.53
CA ALA A 37 -25.06 -9.92 15.88
C ALA A 37 -26.53 -9.44 15.95
N VAL A 38 -26.86 -8.34 15.25
CA VAL A 38 -28.23 -7.83 15.18
C VAL A 38 -29.14 -8.78 14.42
N PHE A 39 -28.66 -9.38 13.33
CA PHE A 39 -29.39 -10.40 12.58
C PHE A 39 -29.62 -11.64 13.43
N PHE A 40 -28.58 -12.13 14.10
CA PHE A 40 -28.64 -13.30 14.98
C PHE A 40 -29.58 -13.09 16.16
N ASP A 41 -29.53 -11.95 16.86
CA ASP A 41 -30.48 -11.63 17.95
C ASP A 41 -31.92 -11.48 17.46
N THR A 42 -32.13 -10.98 16.24
CA THR A 42 -33.47 -10.87 15.65
C THR A 42 -34.01 -12.24 15.25
N PHE A 43 -33.16 -13.07 14.63
CA PHE A 43 -33.47 -14.46 14.30
C PHE A 43 -33.80 -15.27 15.55
N TRP A 44 -32.99 -15.14 16.61
CA TRP A 44 -33.19 -15.78 17.91
C TRP A 44 -34.54 -15.46 18.54
N ARG A 45 -34.95 -14.18 18.51
CA ARG A 45 -36.23 -13.74 19.05
C ARG A 45 -37.44 -14.21 18.24
N ILE A 46 -37.27 -14.42 16.93
CA ILE A 46 -38.36 -14.84 16.04
C ILE A 46 -38.64 -16.34 16.20
N PHE A 47 -37.59 -17.14 16.33
CA PHE A 47 -37.67 -18.60 16.26
C PHE A 47 -37.67 -19.32 17.62
N GLY A 48 -37.68 -18.59 18.73
CA GLY A 48 -37.65 -19.20 20.06
C GLY A 48 -36.24 -19.68 20.40
N GLY A 49 -35.49 -18.79 21.06
CA GLY A 49 -34.07 -18.96 21.29
C GLY A 49 -33.66 -20.28 21.95
N ASP A 50 -34.43 -20.72 22.95
CA ASP A 50 -34.10 -21.92 23.71
C ASP A 50 -34.25 -23.21 22.86
N ASP A 51 -35.21 -23.23 21.93
CA ASP A 51 -35.42 -24.34 21.00
C ASP A 51 -34.34 -24.36 19.91
N LEU A 52 -33.98 -23.20 19.37
CA LEU A 52 -32.88 -23.04 18.42
C LEU A 52 -31.51 -23.39 19.03
N ALA A 53 -31.29 -23.05 20.30
CA ALA A 53 -30.07 -23.42 21.02
C ALA A 53 -29.90 -24.94 21.09
N ALA A 54 -31.01 -25.62 21.43
CA ALA A 54 -31.05 -27.07 21.55
C ALA A 54 -30.88 -27.76 20.19
N GLU A 55 -31.43 -27.18 19.12
CA GLU A 55 -31.35 -27.74 17.78
C GLU A 55 -30.00 -27.48 17.09
N LEU A 56 -29.39 -26.31 17.30
CA LEU A 56 -28.08 -25.96 16.74
C LEU A 56 -26.90 -26.58 17.52
N GLY A 57 -27.07 -26.86 18.81
CA GLY A 57 -26.08 -27.54 19.64
C GLY A 57 -24.67 -26.92 19.54
N PHE A 58 -23.71 -27.67 19.00
CA PHE A 58 -22.32 -27.20 18.83
C PHE A 58 -22.20 -25.97 17.90
N PHE A 59 -23.00 -25.89 16.84
CA PHE A 59 -22.93 -24.79 15.87
C PHE A 59 -23.30 -23.44 16.48
N TYR A 60 -24.15 -23.44 17.52
CA TYR A 60 -24.44 -22.26 18.30
C TYR A 60 -23.16 -21.66 18.91
N ASN A 61 -22.34 -22.49 19.55
CA ASN A 61 -21.08 -22.07 20.17
C ASN A 61 -20.08 -21.56 19.12
N VAL A 62 -20.08 -22.14 17.92
CA VAL A 62 -19.24 -21.68 16.80
C VAL A 62 -19.65 -20.29 16.33
N ILE A 63 -20.95 -20.04 16.13
CA ILE A 63 -21.45 -18.74 15.68
C ILE A 63 -21.24 -17.68 16.77
N ALA A 64 -21.56 -17.99 18.02
CA ALA A 64 -21.30 -17.12 19.16
C ALA A 64 -19.81 -16.80 19.30
N GLY A 65 -18.94 -17.81 19.14
CA GLY A 65 -17.49 -17.65 19.12
C GLY A 65 -16.99 -16.79 17.96
N LEU A 66 -17.60 -16.89 16.78
CA LEU A 66 -17.24 -16.07 15.61
C LEU A 66 -17.63 -14.60 15.84
N ILE A 67 -18.82 -14.34 16.39
CA ILE A 67 -19.25 -12.98 16.76
C ILE A 67 -18.33 -12.40 17.84
N ALA A 68 -18.03 -13.17 18.89
CA ALA A 68 -17.13 -12.75 19.96
C ALA A 68 -15.69 -12.52 19.47
N GLY A 69 -15.17 -13.41 18.63
CA GLY A 69 -13.85 -13.29 18.01
C GLY A 69 -13.76 -12.10 17.06
N GLY A 70 -14.78 -11.89 16.22
CA GLY A 70 -14.89 -10.70 15.36
C GLY A 70 -14.93 -9.41 16.17
N ALA A 71 -15.68 -9.40 17.27
CA ALA A 71 -15.72 -8.27 18.19
C ALA A 71 -14.37 -8.01 18.86
N ALA A 72 -13.65 -9.06 19.28
CA ALA A 72 -12.32 -8.93 19.88
C ALA A 72 -11.28 -8.40 18.88
N VAL A 73 -11.27 -8.91 17.64
CA VAL A 73 -10.38 -8.43 16.57
C VAL A 73 -10.70 -6.98 16.19
N TRP A 74 -11.98 -6.63 16.14
CA TRP A 74 -12.42 -5.26 15.88
C TRP A 74 -12.03 -4.30 17.01
N LEU A 75 -12.26 -4.69 18.27
CA LEU A 75 -11.90 -3.90 19.45
C LEU A 75 -10.37 -3.73 19.56
N TRP A 76 -9.62 -4.79 19.25
CA TRP A 76 -8.16 -4.72 19.12
C TRP A 76 -7.74 -3.75 18.00
N GLY A 77 -8.39 -3.81 16.84
CA GLY A 77 -8.13 -2.89 15.72
C GLY A 77 -8.38 -1.41 16.05
N ILE A 78 -9.39 -1.12 16.89
CA ILE A 78 -9.68 0.24 17.38
C ILE A 78 -8.69 0.69 18.46
N THR A 79 -8.25 -0.22 19.32
CA THR A 79 -7.41 0.10 20.49
C THR A 79 -5.92 0.01 20.21
N ARG A 80 -5.49 -0.66 19.14
CA ARG A 80 -4.10 -0.69 18.66
C ARG A 80 -3.42 0.69 18.59
N PRO A 81 -4.07 1.78 18.11
CA PRO A 81 -3.45 3.11 18.14
C PRO A 81 -3.26 3.71 19.55
N LEU A 82 -3.95 3.19 20.58
CA LEU A 82 -3.80 3.61 21.98
C LEU A 82 -2.70 2.82 22.70
N PHE A 83 -2.54 1.55 22.35
CA PHE A 83 -1.46 0.69 22.82
C PHE A 83 -0.34 0.72 21.80
N GLY A 84 0.36 1.86 21.73
CA GLY A 84 1.59 1.98 20.95
C GLY A 84 2.56 0.89 21.38
N GLU A 85 2.67 -0.18 20.59
CA GLU A 85 3.82 -1.08 20.64
C GLU A 85 5.04 -0.25 20.24
N SER A 86 5.70 0.31 21.26
CA SER A 86 7.13 0.52 21.22
C SER A 86 7.75 -0.86 21.02
N ALA A 87 7.92 -1.26 19.77
CA ALA A 87 8.85 -2.33 19.44
C ALA A 87 10.20 -1.98 20.08
N PRO A 88 10.94 -2.94 20.67
CA PRO A 88 12.27 -2.67 21.17
C PRO A 88 13.15 -2.23 20.01
N VAL A 89 13.37 -0.93 19.91
CA VAL A 89 14.40 -0.34 19.07
C VAL A 89 15.71 -0.83 19.67
N MET A 90 16.34 -1.82 19.01
CA MET A 90 17.78 -2.02 19.20
C MET A 90 18.43 -0.65 19.04
N ALA A 91 19.11 -0.22 20.09
CA ALA A 91 19.74 1.08 20.17
C ALA A 91 20.72 1.25 19.02
N THR A 92 20.27 1.95 17.97
CA THR A 92 21.14 2.66 17.06
C THR A 92 21.05 4.12 17.46
N SER A 93 22.22 4.66 17.80
CA SER A 93 22.50 5.99 18.34
C SER A 93 21.49 7.09 18.00
N ALA A 94 21.11 7.84 19.02
CA ALA A 94 20.32 9.06 18.91
C ALA A 94 20.94 10.02 17.89
N VAL A 95 20.23 10.24 16.79
CA VAL A 95 20.34 11.47 16.00
C VAL A 95 19.17 12.34 16.43
N MET A 96 19.47 13.57 16.87
CA MET A 96 18.49 14.57 17.25
C MET A 96 17.42 14.73 16.15
N THR A 97 16.22 14.23 16.39
CA THR A 97 15.01 14.64 15.66
C THR A 97 14.62 16.03 16.12
N THR A 98 14.92 17.04 15.32
CA THR A 98 14.23 18.32 15.41
C THR A 98 12.81 18.10 14.89
N THR A 99 11.85 17.98 15.80
CA THR A 99 10.42 18.08 15.47
C THR A 99 10.14 19.48 14.93
N VAL A 100 9.94 19.60 13.62
CA VAL A 100 9.45 20.84 13.01
C VAL A 100 7.91 20.82 13.11
N PRO A 101 7.28 21.80 13.78
CA PRO A 101 5.82 21.91 13.81
C PRO A 101 5.29 22.25 12.41
N LEU A 102 4.11 21.71 12.06
CA LEU A 102 3.35 22.07 10.85
C LEU A 102 3.13 23.59 10.82
N THR A 103 4.03 24.28 10.12
CA THR A 103 3.99 25.71 9.89
C THR A 103 3.82 25.85 8.38
N ALA A 104 2.86 26.67 7.95
CA ALA A 104 2.59 26.98 6.56
C ALA A 104 3.91 27.11 5.78
N VAL A 105 4.07 26.26 4.75
CA VAL A 105 5.33 26.11 4.03
C VAL A 105 5.69 27.46 3.38
N ASN A 106 6.61 28.16 4.01
CA ASN A 106 7.13 29.44 3.54
C ASN A 106 8.54 29.15 3.00
N PHE A 107 8.66 28.95 1.69
CA PHE A 107 9.90 28.55 1.01
C PHE A 107 10.95 29.67 0.92
N ALA A 108 10.96 30.63 1.85
CA ALA A 108 11.87 31.76 1.83
C ALA A 108 12.88 31.68 2.99
N ASN A 109 14.16 31.74 2.60
CA ASN A 109 15.37 31.89 3.42
C ASN A 109 15.96 30.64 4.10
N GLY A 110 16.84 29.97 3.35
CA GLY A 110 17.94 29.19 3.89
C GLY A 110 19.11 29.18 2.89
N THR A 111 20.17 29.92 3.17
CA THR A 111 21.42 29.88 2.41
C THR A 111 22.16 28.57 2.65
N VAL A 112 22.28 27.70 1.64
CA VAL A 112 23.49 26.95 1.22
C VAL A 112 23.22 26.36 -0.17
N SER A 113 24.14 26.64 -1.11
CA SER A 113 24.08 26.27 -2.52
C SER A 113 24.46 24.81 -2.79
N SER A 114 23.53 24.03 -3.35
CA SER A 114 23.69 23.23 -4.58
C SER A 114 22.39 22.45 -4.86
N ASP A 115 21.77 22.75 -6.01
CA ASP A 115 20.67 22.04 -6.69
C ASP A 115 19.20 22.25 -6.27
N GLY A 116 18.65 23.38 -6.77
CA GLY A 116 17.22 23.65 -6.96
C GLY A 116 16.81 24.98 -6.32
N SER A 117 16.43 25.97 -7.13
CA SER A 117 15.87 27.22 -6.58
C SER A 117 14.57 26.92 -5.83
N PRO A 118 14.18 27.72 -4.83
CA PRO A 118 12.89 27.54 -4.15
C PRO A 118 11.70 27.47 -5.12
N HIS A 119 11.81 28.17 -6.24
CA HIS A 119 10.86 28.13 -7.34
C HIS A 119 10.84 26.75 -8.04
N ASP A 120 11.98 26.14 -8.32
CA ASP A 120 12.05 24.80 -8.95
C ASP A 120 11.44 23.73 -8.04
N ARG A 121 11.67 23.84 -6.73
CA ARG A 121 11.04 22.95 -5.75
C ARG A 121 9.52 23.10 -5.76
N GLN A 122 9.02 24.33 -5.77
CA GLN A 122 7.57 24.57 -5.86
C GLN A 122 6.98 24.00 -7.16
N MET A 123 7.67 24.19 -8.29
CA MET A 123 7.25 23.65 -9.58
C MET A 123 7.20 22.11 -9.57
N LEU A 124 8.22 21.45 -9.04
CA LEU A 124 8.24 19.98 -8.92
C LEU A 124 7.13 19.49 -7.99
N PHE A 125 6.89 20.18 -6.87
CA PHE A 125 5.82 19.84 -5.95
C PHE A 125 4.44 19.90 -6.63
N GLU A 126 4.16 20.99 -7.34
CA GLU A 126 2.91 21.15 -8.11
C GLU A 126 2.78 20.10 -9.21
N GLN A 127 3.87 19.82 -9.92
CA GLN A 127 3.91 18.81 -10.97
C GLN A 127 3.57 17.41 -10.43
N ILE A 128 4.16 17.01 -9.30
CA ILE A 128 3.86 15.73 -8.64
C ILE A 128 2.41 15.72 -8.17
N ARG A 129 1.98 16.75 -7.43
CA ARG A 129 0.64 16.81 -6.83
C ARG A 129 -0.48 16.77 -7.87
N ASP A 130 -0.32 17.50 -8.96
CA ASP A 130 -1.41 17.75 -9.91
C ASP A 130 -1.44 16.72 -11.05
N ASN A 131 -0.33 16.05 -11.35
CA ASN A 131 -0.24 15.13 -12.49
C ASN A 131 0.07 13.67 -12.14
N LEU A 132 0.57 13.37 -10.93
CA LEU A 132 0.87 11.99 -10.55
C LEU A 132 -0.26 11.39 -9.71
N SER A 133 -0.61 10.13 -10.01
CA SER A 133 -1.52 9.37 -9.18
C SER A 133 -0.81 8.87 -7.89
N PRO A 134 -1.56 8.42 -6.87
CA PRO A 134 -0.97 7.79 -5.70
C PRO A 134 -0.01 6.63 -6.03
N ASP A 135 -0.33 5.80 -7.01
CA ASP A 135 0.52 4.68 -7.44
C ASP A 135 1.82 5.17 -8.09
N ASP A 136 1.77 6.30 -8.79
CA ASP A 136 2.92 6.94 -9.42
C ASP A 136 3.87 7.57 -8.38
N VAL A 137 3.34 8.09 -7.28
CA VAL A 137 4.17 8.57 -6.16
C VAL A 137 4.93 7.41 -5.50
N TYR A 138 4.32 6.24 -5.36
CA TYR A 138 5.03 5.05 -4.90
C TYR A 138 6.04 4.54 -5.92
N ASP A 139 5.79 4.75 -7.21
CA ASP A 139 6.79 4.47 -8.24
C ASP A 139 7.98 5.42 -8.18
N LEU A 140 7.78 6.70 -7.85
CA LEU A 140 8.89 7.62 -7.59
C LEU A 140 9.76 7.13 -6.43
N ILE A 141 9.14 6.70 -5.33
CA ILE A 141 9.87 6.13 -4.18
C ILE A 141 10.71 4.93 -4.63
N PHE A 142 10.13 4.06 -5.46
CA PHE A 142 10.79 2.89 -6.00
C PHE A 142 11.94 3.24 -6.96
N ASP A 143 11.71 4.16 -7.91
CA ASP A 143 12.66 4.55 -8.94
C ASP A 143 13.87 5.32 -8.35
N LEU A 144 13.63 6.09 -7.30
CA LEU A 144 14.68 6.82 -6.55
C LEU A 144 15.36 5.97 -5.46
N GLU A 145 14.95 4.72 -5.32
CA GLU A 145 15.44 3.79 -4.30
C GLU A 145 15.37 4.38 -2.87
N LEU A 146 14.32 5.16 -2.61
CA LEU A 146 14.09 5.76 -1.30
C LEU A 146 13.52 4.70 -0.34
N VAL A 147 13.87 4.82 0.93
CA VAL A 147 13.36 3.89 1.94
C VAL A 147 11.95 4.31 2.33
N GLU A 148 10.97 3.43 2.13
CA GLU A 148 9.54 3.75 2.34
C GLU A 148 9.25 4.32 3.74
N ASN A 149 9.95 3.87 4.77
CA ASN A 149 9.78 4.35 6.15
C ASN A 149 10.28 5.78 6.39
N GLU A 150 11.18 6.30 5.54
CA GLU A 150 11.68 7.68 5.62
C GLU A 150 10.74 8.66 4.92
N VAL A 151 10.05 8.19 3.88
CA VAL A 151 9.26 9.06 3.00
C VAL A 151 7.76 8.95 3.21
N VAL A 152 7.22 7.75 3.46
CA VAL A 152 5.78 7.54 3.61
C VAL A 152 5.34 8.03 4.99
N ALA A 153 4.48 9.05 5.01
CA ALA A 153 3.95 9.58 6.26
C ALA A 153 3.15 8.49 7.03
N PRO A 154 3.26 8.38 8.36
CA PRO A 154 2.50 7.40 9.16
C PRO A 154 0.98 7.50 8.98
N THR A 155 0.49 8.71 8.70
CA THR A 155 -0.91 9.02 8.42
C THR A 155 -1.34 8.66 7.00
N ARG A 156 -0.41 8.23 6.14
CA ARG A 156 -0.58 8.04 4.69
C ARG A 156 -1.09 9.29 3.98
N ASP A 157 -0.73 10.46 4.50
CA ASP A 157 -1.00 11.70 3.80
C ASP A 157 -0.08 11.81 2.58
N MET A 158 -0.71 11.87 1.40
CA MET A 158 0.01 11.91 0.12
C MET A 158 0.78 13.22 -0.03
N ILE A 159 0.22 14.33 0.43
CA ILE A 159 0.88 15.64 0.32
C ILE A 159 2.17 15.62 1.14
N GLN A 160 2.09 15.13 2.38
CA GLN A 160 3.26 14.99 3.23
C GLN A 160 4.28 14.00 2.65
N THR A 161 3.81 12.91 2.03
CA THR A 161 4.70 11.93 1.38
C THR A 161 5.48 12.56 0.22
N ILE A 162 4.83 13.40 -0.60
CA ILE A 162 5.50 14.14 -1.69
C ILE A 162 6.57 15.09 -1.12
N VAL A 163 6.24 15.84 -0.06
CA VAL A 163 7.20 16.73 0.60
C VAL A 163 8.40 15.95 1.13
N ASN A 164 8.15 14.82 1.81
CA ASN A 164 9.22 13.98 2.34
C ASN A 164 10.11 13.41 1.23
N ILE A 165 9.54 12.96 0.11
CA ILE A 165 10.31 12.51 -1.06
C ILE A 165 11.25 13.63 -1.54
N MET A 166 10.73 14.84 -1.69
CA MET A 166 11.53 15.99 -2.14
C MET A 166 12.64 16.36 -1.15
N GLU A 167 12.34 16.35 0.16
CA GLU A 167 13.32 16.64 1.20
C GLU A 167 14.43 15.58 1.25
N VAL A 168 14.06 14.30 1.22
CA VAL A 168 15.03 13.19 1.25
C VAL A 168 15.86 13.16 -0.04
N ALA A 169 15.24 13.35 -1.21
CA ALA A 169 15.96 13.42 -2.47
C ALA A 169 16.96 14.59 -2.48
N ALA A 170 16.56 15.77 -2.01
CA ALA A 170 17.45 16.93 -1.89
C ALA A 170 18.58 16.67 -0.89
N ALA A 171 18.30 16.07 0.26
CA ALA A 171 19.31 15.72 1.26
C ALA A 171 20.35 14.71 0.74
N ARG A 172 19.95 13.84 -0.19
CA ARG A 172 20.82 12.86 -0.87
C ARG A 172 21.52 13.41 -2.12
N GLY A 173 21.27 14.66 -2.50
CA GLY A 173 21.80 15.25 -3.74
C GLY A 173 21.18 14.66 -5.02
N GLN A 174 20.01 14.04 -4.92
CA GLN A 174 19.30 13.34 -6.01
C GLN A 174 18.17 14.18 -6.62
N THR A 175 18.23 15.52 -6.51
CA THR A 175 17.17 16.41 -7.03
C THR A 175 17.00 16.26 -8.56
N ASN A 176 18.09 16.09 -9.29
CA ASN A 176 18.05 15.89 -10.75
C ASN A 176 17.46 14.51 -11.11
N ASP A 177 17.77 13.48 -10.33
CA ASP A 177 17.21 12.13 -10.50
C ASP A 177 15.70 12.14 -10.22
N LEU A 178 15.23 12.91 -9.24
CA LEU A 178 13.82 13.13 -8.96
C LEU A 178 13.11 13.79 -10.15
N ALA A 179 13.64 14.88 -10.70
CA ALA A 179 13.07 15.53 -11.88
C ALA A 179 12.98 14.57 -13.08
N LEU A 180 14.04 13.79 -13.31
CA LEU A 180 14.08 12.79 -14.38
C LEU A 180 13.10 11.63 -14.15
N ALA A 181 12.94 11.16 -12.90
CA ALA A 181 11.99 10.12 -12.56
C ALA A 181 10.54 10.60 -12.77
N ILE A 182 10.23 11.85 -12.39
CA ILE A 182 8.93 12.47 -12.65
C ILE A 182 8.65 12.53 -14.14
N GLU A 183 9.61 13.01 -14.94
CA GLU A 183 9.47 13.05 -16.39
C GLU A 183 9.20 11.66 -16.95
N ARG A 184 9.99 10.64 -16.56
CA ARG A 184 9.82 9.26 -17.05
C ARG A 184 8.46 8.63 -16.75
N ILE A 185 7.84 9.01 -15.63
CA ILE A 185 6.50 8.55 -15.28
C ILE A 185 5.45 9.26 -16.13
N LEU A 186 5.58 10.58 -16.31
CA LEU A 186 4.65 11.41 -17.09
C LEU A 186 4.73 11.15 -18.60
N THR A 187 5.94 10.91 -19.12
CA THR A 187 6.23 10.67 -20.53
C THR A 187 6.90 9.31 -20.69
N PRO A 188 6.13 8.22 -20.52
CA PRO A 188 6.71 6.89 -20.47
C PRO A 188 7.29 6.49 -21.82
N VAL A 189 8.55 6.04 -21.81
CA VAL A 189 9.30 5.67 -23.01
C VAL A 189 8.55 4.57 -23.78
N PRO A 190 8.36 4.71 -25.12
CA PRO A 190 7.74 3.69 -25.94
C PRO A 190 8.47 2.35 -25.84
N PRO A 191 7.76 1.20 -25.91
CA PRO A 191 8.36 -0.13 -25.80
C PRO A 191 9.50 -0.36 -26.80
N ASP A 192 9.39 0.22 -28.01
CA ASP A 192 10.36 0.08 -29.11
C ASP A 192 11.72 0.71 -28.82
N HIS A 193 11.78 1.64 -27.85
CA HIS A 193 13.00 2.34 -27.46
C HIS A 193 13.65 1.75 -26.20
N LEU A 194 13.10 0.67 -25.65
CA LEU A 194 13.67 -0.01 -24.50
C LEU A 194 14.93 -0.80 -24.91
N PRO A 195 15.91 -0.93 -24.00
CA PRO A 195 17.07 -1.76 -24.25
C PRO A 195 16.63 -3.19 -24.55
N ARG A 196 17.37 -3.86 -25.45
CA ARG A 196 17.14 -5.27 -25.75
C ARG A 196 17.23 -6.09 -24.48
N LEU A 197 16.38 -7.11 -24.41
CA LEU A 197 16.24 -8.05 -23.29
C LEU A 197 17.59 -8.69 -22.89
N SER A 198 18.47 -8.93 -23.87
CA SER A 198 19.83 -9.45 -23.69
C SER A 198 20.84 -8.48 -23.05
N LYS A 199 20.51 -7.19 -22.95
CA LYS A 199 21.34 -6.17 -22.30
C LYS A 199 20.87 -5.83 -20.88
N LEU A 200 19.77 -6.41 -20.43
CA LEU A 200 19.28 -6.24 -19.06
C LEU A 200 20.15 -7.05 -18.11
N SER A 201 20.56 -6.42 -17.02
CA SER A 201 21.34 -7.00 -15.92
C SER A 201 20.68 -6.66 -14.58
N ALA A 202 21.08 -7.35 -13.52
CA ALA A 202 20.57 -7.08 -12.17
C ALA A 202 20.94 -5.67 -11.66
N ASP A 203 21.97 -5.05 -12.24
CA ASP A 203 22.40 -3.69 -11.97
C ASP A 203 21.66 -2.64 -12.82
N SER A 204 20.72 -3.08 -13.67
CA SER A 204 19.93 -2.16 -14.49
C SER A 204 18.98 -1.33 -13.61
N PRO A 205 18.71 -0.05 -13.95
CA PRO A 205 17.84 0.79 -13.15
C PRO A 205 16.46 0.14 -12.94
N PRO A 206 15.89 0.17 -11.72
CA PRO A 206 14.62 -0.47 -11.41
C PRO A 206 13.47 -0.03 -12.33
N THR A 207 13.50 1.23 -12.77
CA THR A 207 12.54 1.82 -13.71
C THR A 207 12.49 1.09 -15.05
N VAL A 208 13.65 0.65 -15.56
CA VAL A 208 13.73 -0.05 -16.86
C VAL A 208 13.10 -1.42 -16.75
N LEU A 209 13.43 -2.18 -15.69
CA LEU A 209 12.85 -3.49 -15.43
C LEU A 209 11.33 -3.41 -15.25
N ARG A 210 10.87 -2.46 -14.43
CA ARG A 210 9.45 -2.19 -14.21
C ARG A 210 8.72 -1.89 -15.51
N ARG A 211 9.28 -1.00 -16.34
CA ARG A 211 8.71 -0.65 -17.64
C ARG A 211 8.66 -1.84 -18.58
N TYR A 212 9.71 -2.66 -18.62
CA TYR A 212 9.77 -3.86 -19.43
C TYR A 212 8.63 -4.84 -19.07
N LEU A 213 8.45 -5.11 -17.77
CA LEU A 213 7.38 -5.97 -17.26
C LEU A 213 5.98 -5.39 -17.53
N LEU A 214 5.83 -4.07 -17.44
CA LEU A 214 4.56 -3.40 -17.74
C LEU A 214 4.20 -3.46 -19.22
N SER A 215 5.18 -3.31 -20.11
CA SER A 215 4.97 -3.19 -21.55
C SER A 215 4.86 -4.53 -22.28
N PHE A 216 5.68 -5.53 -21.93
CA PHE A 216 5.78 -6.76 -22.71
C PHE A 216 5.11 -7.98 -22.10
N TYR A 217 4.76 -7.95 -20.82
CA TYR A 217 4.19 -9.12 -20.14
C TYR A 217 2.74 -8.91 -19.71
N PHE A 218 1.90 -9.91 -19.95
CA PHE A 218 0.53 -9.95 -19.42
C PHE A 218 0.50 -10.42 -17.97
N VAL A 219 -0.63 -10.19 -17.28
CA VAL A 219 -0.79 -10.57 -15.87
C VAL A 219 -0.57 -12.07 -15.68
N ASP A 220 -1.09 -12.90 -16.57
CA ASP A 220 -0.97 -14.36 -16.49
C ASP A 220 0.48 -14.84 -16.65
N GLN A 221 1.24 -14.19 -17.53
CA GLN A 221 2.68 -14.47 -17.72
C GLN A 221 3.48 -14.05 -16.49
N LEU A 222 3.18 -12.89 -15.90
CA LEU A 222 3.81 -12.41 -14.67
C LEU A 222 3.51 -13.33 -13.48
N GLN A 223 2.27 -13.82 -13.38
CA GLN A 223 1.90 -14.81 -12.37
C GLN A 223 2.68 -16.10 -12.55
N THR A 224 2.76 -16.62 -13.79
CA THR A 224 3.54 -17.83 -14.11
C THR A 224 5.01 -17.65 -13.74
N MET A 225 5.61 -16.48 -14.03
CA MET A 225 6.99 -16.17 -13.64
C MET A 225 7.16 -16.09 -12.12
N ALA A 226 6.21 -15.47 -11.42
CA ALA A 226 6.23 -15.41 -9.96
C ALA A 226 6.18 -16.83 -9.36
N GLU A 227 5.30 -17.68 -9.86
CA GLU A 227 5.17 -19.08 -9.44
C GLU A 227 6.45 -19.88 -9.71
N GLN A 228 7.09 -19.71 -10.87
CA GLN A 228 8.38 -20.34 -11.19
C GLN A 228 9.49 -19.91 -10.22
N LEU A 229 9.45 -18.66 -9.74
CA LEU A 229 10.36 -18.14 -8.72
C LEU A 229 9.92 -18.50 -7.29
N GLY A 230 8.84 -19.27 -7.11
CA GLY A 230 8.31 -19.64 -5.79
C GLY A 230 7.70 -18.46 -5.03
N VAL A 231 7.22 -17.45 -5.75
CA VAL A 231 6.55 -16.26 -5.22
C VAL A 231 5.06 -16.37 -5.47
N ASP A 232 4.27 -16.34 -4.40
CA ASP A 232 2.82 -16.32 -4.49
C ASP A 232 2.35 -14.92 -4.95
N TRP A 233 1.89 -14.84 -6.20
CA TRP A 233 1.45 -13.60 -6.85
C TRP A 233 0.31 -12.89 -6.10
N GLU A 234 -0.54 -13.64 -5.40
CA GLU A 234 -1.64 -13.06 -4.62
C GLU A 234 -1.17 -12.48 -3.28
N ARG A 235 -0.03 -12.94 -2.77
CA ARG A 235 0.59 -12.36 -1.57
C ARG A 235 1.37 -11.07 -1.82
N LEU A 236 1.61 -10.71 -3.07
CA LEU A 236 2.30 -9.46 -3.44
C LEU A 236 1.44 -8.20 -3.22
N GLY A 237 0.18 -8.38 -2.82
CA GLY A 237 -0.73 -7.31 -2.43
C GLY A 237 -1.92 -7.18 -3.37
N LEU A 238 -2.96 -6.50 -2.90
CA LEU A 238 -4.13 -6.15 -3.69
C LEU A 238 -3.83 -4.82 -4.41
N GLY A 239 -4.01 -4.77 -5.73
CA GLY A 239 -3.75 -3.54 -6.48
C GLY A 239 -3.70 -3.71 -7.98
N SER A 240 -3.35 -2.61 -8.65
CA SER A 240 -3.10 -2.54 -10.08
C SER A 240 -1.92 -3.43 -10.51
N LYS A 241 -1.85 -3.77 -11.80
CA LYS A 241 -0.69 -4.47 -12.41
C LYS A 241 0.63 -3.77 -12.04
N GLN A 242 0.63 -2.45 -12.06
CA GLN A 242 1.75 -1.57 -11.71
C GLN A 242 2.20 -1.76 -10.26
N SER A 243 1.26 -1.72 -9.31
CA SER A 243 1.55 -1.96 -7.89
C SER A 243 2.08 -3.37 -7.62
N LYS A 244 1.46 -4.41 -8.24
CA LYS A 244 1.94 -5.80 -8.10
C LYS A 244 3.35 -5.98 -8.68
N ILE A 245 3.68 -5.41 -9.84
CA ILE A 245 5.02 -5.48 -10.43
C ILE A 245 6.05 -4.79 -9.55
N ARG A 246 5.75 -3.60 -9.01
CA ARG A 246 6.64 -2.89 -8.08
C ARG A 246 6.93 -3.75 -6.85
N ASN A 247 5.90 -4.33 -6.24
CA ASN A 247 6.06 -5.20 -5.07
C ASN A 247 6.84 -6.48 -5.40
N PHE A 248 6.61 -7.05 -6.59
CA PHE A 248 7.37 -8.20 -7.09
C PHE A 248 8.86 -7.89 -7.22
N LEU A 249 9.21 -6.77 -7.86
CA LEU A 249 10.60 -6.34 -8.02
C LEU A 249 11.25 -6.03 -6.67
N LEU A 250 10.54 -5.35 -5.75
CA LEU A 250 11.02 -5.12 -4.39
C LEU A 250 11.29 -6.43 -3.64
N TYR A 251 10.37 -7.40 -3.76
CA TYR A 251 10.53 -8.71 -3.14
C TYR A 251 11.80 -9.42 -3.65
N LEU A 252 12.03 -9.42 -4.96
CA LEU A 252 13.19 -10.04 -5.58
C LEU A 252 14.49 -9.30 -5.24
N LYS A 253 14.48 -7.96 -5.26
CA LYS A 253 15.64 -7.13 -4.88
C LYS A 253 16.09 -7.40 -3.45
N ARG A 254 15.16 -7.43 -2.49
CA ARG A 254 15.45 -7.71 -1.07
C ARG A 254 16.07 -9.09 -0.84
N ARG A 255 15.81 -10.05 -1.72
CA ARG A 255 16.35 -11.41 -1.64
C ARG A 255 17.52 -11.67 -2.58
N ASN A 256 17.99 -10.64 -3.30
CA ASN A 256 19.02 -10.75 -4.33
C ASN A 256 18.68 -11.78 -5.44
N ARG A 257 17.40 -11.88 -5.82
CA ARG A 257 16.87 -12.82 -6.82
C ARG A 257 16.47 -12.17 -8.15
N LEU A 258 16.80 -10.88 -8.34
CA LEU A 258 16.63 -10.21 -9.63
C LEU A 258 17.35 -10.92 -10.80
N PRO A 259 18.56 -11.51 -10.63
CA PRO A 259 19.20 -12.26 -11.71
C PRO A 259 18.36 -13.43 -12.22
N GLU A 260 17.66 -14.12 -11.33
CA GLU A 260 16.80 -15.27 -11.69
C GLU A 260 15.61 -14.82 -12.55
N LEU A 261 15.01 -13.68 -12.22
CA LEU A 261 13.94 -13.09 -13.04
C LEU A 261 14.45 -12.72 -14.44
N ILE A 262 15.65 -12.12 -14.52
CA ILE A 262 16.23 -11.73 -15.81
C ILE A 262 16.54 -12.96 -16.66
N ASP A 263 17.07 -14.03 -16.06
CA ASP A 263 17.27 -15.31 -16.75
C ASP A 263 15.94 -15.87 -17.30
N LEU A 264 14.87 -15.86 -16.48
CA LEU A 264 13.54 -16.28 -16.94
C LEU A 264 12.99 -15.40 -18.07
N MET A 265 13.22 -14.08 -18.02
CA MET A 265 12.82 -13.16 -19.09
C MET A 265 13.62 -13.37 -20.37
N GLN A 266 14.88 -13.78 -20.27
CA GLN A 266 15.77 -14.03 -21.42
C GLN A 266 15.59 -15.43 -22.00
N ARG A 267 14.98 -16.37 -21.27
CA ARG A 267 14.63 -17.67 -21.83
C ARG A 267 13.60 -17.48 -22.94
N PRO A 268 13.81 -18.05 -24.13
CA PRO A 268 12.80 -18.06 -25.15
C PRO A 268 11.59 -18.84 -24.63
N THR A 269 10.46 -18.16 -24.44
CA THR A 269 9.17 -18.83 -24.28
C THR A 269 8.94 -19.68 -25.52
N HIS A 270 8.80 -20.99 -25.34
CA HIS A 270 8.70 -22.01 -26.40
C HIS A 270 7.50 -21.85 -27.38
N GLU A 271 6.84 -20.70 -27.44
CA GLU A 271 5.64 -20.45 -28.26
C GLU A 271 5.92 -19.66 -29.55
N GLU A 272 7.13 -19.15 -29.80
CA GLU A 272 7.49 -18.50 -31.09
C GLU A 272 8.19 -19.43 -32.09
N ALA A 273 8.19 -20.75 -31.86
CA ALA A 273 8.84 -21.75 -32.73
C ALA A 273 7.85 -22.74 -33.37
N SER A 274 6.62 -22.30 -33.66
CA SER A 274 5.65 -23.06 -34.45
C SER A 274 4.95 -22.20 -35.48
#